data_AF-A0A925XXF3-F1
#
_entry.id   AF-A0A925XXF3-F1
#
_cell.length_a   1.000
_cell.length_b   1.000
_cell.length_c   1.000
_cell.angle_alpha   90.00
_cell.angle_beta   90.00
_cell.angle_gamma   90.00
#
_symmetry.space_group_name_H-M   'P 1'
#
loop_
_entity.id
_entity.type
_entity.pdbx_description
1 polymer ?
#
loop_
_entity_poly.entity_id
_entity_poly.type
_entity_poly.pdbx_seq_one_letter_code
_entity_poly.pdbx_strand_id
1 'polypeptide(L)' 'RDRGALQYQREVGSAPPLLYDPLDPELELQPAVCRKFKAGRSLRDVEPTVNLWIRNVYNQEIQGEED' A
#
# COMPACT_ATOMS: atom_id res chain seq x y z
N ARG A 1 7.65 30.36 -5.77
CA ARG A 1 6.83 29.23 -6.27
C ARG A 1 7.16 28.04 -5.40
N ASP A 2 6.39 27.85 -4.33
CA ASP A 2 6.60 26.73 -3.41
C ASP A 2 5.84 25.52 -3.98
N ARG A 3 6.57 24.56 -4.52
CA ARG A 3 5.97 23.29 -4.98
C ARG A 3 5.75 22.47 -3.72
N GLY A 4 4.51 22.47 -3.24
CA GLY A 4 4.07 21.70 -2.09
C GLY A 4 4.59 20.26 -2.17
N ALA A 5 5.64 19.98 -1.41
CA ALA A 5 6.13 18.64 -1.18
C ALA A 5 5.16 18.03 -0.16
N LEU A 6 4.04 17.51 -0.65
CA LEU A 6 3.19 16.63 0.15
C LEU A 6 4.00 15.36 0.44
N GLN A 7 4.69 15.36 1.58
CA GLN A 7 5.41 14.21 2.06
C GLN A 7 4.41 13.31 2.79
N TYR A 8 4.04 12.22 2.13
CA TYR A 8 3.22 11.18 2.74
C TYR A 8 3.99 10.57 3.93
N GLN A 9 3.29 10.38 5.05
CA GLN A 9 3.65 9.36 6.06
C GLN A 9 4.92 9.61 6.89
N ARG A 10 5.27 10.87 7.19
CA ARG A 10 6.33 11.15 8.19
C ARG A 10 5.74 11.79 9.44
N GLU A 11 5.48 10.98 10.46
CA GLU A 11 5.18 11.50 11.81
C GLU A 11 6.47 12.09 12.40
N VAL A 12 6.51 13.42 12.54
CA VAL A 12 7.62 14.15 13.14
C VAL A 12 7.42 14.23 14.68
N GLY A 13 7.20 13.07 15.31
CA GLY A 13 7.03 12.96 16.76
C GLY A 13 8.34 12.53 17.43
N SER A 14 8.75 13.22 18.51
CA SER A 14 9.88 12.78 19.34
C SER A 14 9.51 11.66 20.32
N ALA A 15 8.22 11.33 20.40
CA ALA A 15 7.71 10.27 21.26
C ALA A 15 7.93 8.90 20.58
N PRO A 16 8.20 7.85 21.35
CA PRO A 16 8.26 6.50 20.81
C PRO A 16 6.90 6.10 20.19
N PRO A 17 6.89 5.32 19.11
CA PRO A 17 5.67 4.89 18.45
C PRO A 17 4.80 4.07 19.39
N LEU A 18 3.48 4.27 19.33
CA LEU A 18 2.51 3.51 20.13
C LEU A 18 2.38 2.05 19.70
N LEU A 19 2.82 1.74 18.48
CA LEU A 19 2.74 0.43 17.86
C LEU A 19 4.15 -0.08 17.58
N TYR A 20 4.39 -1.35 17.90
CA TYR A 20 5.61 -2.05 17.53
C TYR A 20 5.49 -2.60 16.11
N ASP A 21 6.63 -2.73 15.43
CA ASP A 21 6.67 -3.43 14.15
C ASP A 21 6.39 -4.93 14.39
N PRO A 22 5.55 -5.59 13.57
CA PRO A 22 5.24 -7.01 13.71
C PRO A 22 6.47 -7.94 13.71
N LEU A 23 7.57 -7.52 13.07
CA LEU A 23 8.81 -8.30 12.97
C LEU A 23 9.92 -7.79 13.89
N ASP A 24 9.59 -6.88 14.82
CA ASP A 24 10.56 -6.35 15.78
C ASP A 24 10.99 -7.46 16.77
N PRO A 25 12.29 -7.79 16.90
CA PRO A 25 12.75 -8.75 17.89
C PRO A 25 12.45 -8.31 19.33
N GLU A 26 12.34 -7.01 19.60
CA GLU A 26 11.98 -6.49 20.92
C GLU A 26 10.53 -6.77 21.29
N LEU A 27 9.68 -7.16 20.32
CA LEU A 27 8.29 -7.51 20.54
C LEU A 27 8.14 -8.69 21.50
N GLU A 28 9.07 -9.65 21.50
CA GLU A 28 9.06 -10.81 22.39
C GLU A 28 9.07 -10.41 23.88
N LEU A 29 9.74 -9.30 24.19
CA LEU A 29 9.89 -8.77 25.55
C LEU A 29 8.66 -7.96 26.01
N GLN A 30 7.75 -7.61 25.10
CA GLN A 30 6.60 -6.75 25.39
C GLN A 30 5.42 -7.51 26.03
N PRO A 31 4.52 -6.82 26.75
CA PRO A 31 3.30 -7.43 27.26
C PRO A 31 2.45 -8.08 26.16
N ALA A 32 1.73 -9.16 26.49
CA ALA A 32 0.94 -9.92 25.52
C ALA A 32 -0.10 -9.10 24.73
N VAL A 33 -0.55 -7.97 25.27
CA VAL A 33 -1.47 -7.04 24.60
C VAL A 33 -0.78 -6.31 23.44
N CYS A 34 0.48 -5.91 23.63
CA CYS A 34 1.28 -5.17 22.64
C CYS A 34 1.75 -6.06 21.48
N ARG A 35 1.83 -7.37 21.70
CA ARG A 35 2.21 -8.37 20.67
C ARG A 35 1.08 -8.75 19.71
N LYS A 36 -0.14 -8.24 19.93
CA LYS A 36 -1.28 -8.56 19.07
C LYS A 36 -1.19 -7.77 17.79
N PHE A 37 -0.91 -8.45 16.69
CA PHE A 37 -1.01 -7.88 15.35
C PHE A 37 -2.27 -8.36 14.64
N LYS A 38 -2.96 -7.44 13.96
CA LYS A 38 -4.02 -7.77 13.00
C LYS A 38 -3.55 -7.30 11.64
N ALA A 39 -3.20 -8.24 10.76
CA ALA A 39 -2.93 -7.91 9.37
C ALA A 39 -4.16 -7.22 8.76
N GLY A 40 -3.95 -6.05 8.16
CA GLY A 40 -4.98 -5.44 7.31
C GLY A 40 -5.36 -6.42 6.21
N ARG A 41 -6.65 -6.46 5.82
CA ARG A 41 -7.04 -7.21 4.62
C ARG A 41 -6.21 -6.67 3.46
N SER A 42 -5.60 -7.58 2.70
CA SER A 42 -4.80 -7.28 1.53
C SER A 42 -5.54 -6.29 0.62
N LEU A 43 -4.90 -5.16 0.31
CA LEU A 43 -5.40 -4.23 -0.72
C LEU A 43 -5.18 -4.77 -2.15
N ARG A 44 -4.67 -6.00 -2.29
CA ARG A 44 -4.47 -6.66 -3.60
C ARG A 44 -5.79 -6.94 -4.35
N ASP A 45 -6.94 -6.72 -3.71
CA ASP A 45 -8.25 -6.84 -4.36
C ASP A 45 -8.75 -5.50 -4.95
N VAL A 46 -7.93 -4.45 -4.95
CA VAL A 46 -8.30 -3.12 -5.47
C VAL A 46 -7.26 -2.64 -6.48
N GLU A 47 -7.17 -3.31 -7.63
CA GLU A 47 -6.55 -2.69 -8.79
C GLU A 47 -7.52 -1.66 -9.39
N PRO A 48 -7.07 -0.43 -9.71
CA PRO A 48 -7.93 0.56 -10.34
C PRO A 48 -8.37 0.07 -11.73
N THR A 49 -9.63 0.30 -12.10
CA THR A 49 -10.11 0.07 -13.47
C THR A 49 -9.25 0.88 -14.44
N VAL A 50 -8.49 0.19 -15.29
CA VAL A 50 -7.60 0.81 -16.28
C VAL A 50 -8.08 0.47 -17.69
N ASN A 51 -7.94 1.43 -18.61
CA ASN A 51 -8.24 1.20 -20.02
C ASN A 51 -7.19 0.26 -20.63
N LEU A 52 -7.63 -0.80 -21.28
CA LEU A 52 -6.77 -1.72 -22.01
C LEU A 52 -6.86 -1.43 -23.52
N TRP A 53 -5.71 -1.26 -24.18
CA TRP A 53 -5.62 -1.14 -25.64
C TRP A 53 -4.96 -2.39 -26.20
N ILE A 54 -5.73 -3.21 -26.92
CA ILE A 54 -5.25 -4.49 -27.46
C ILE A 54 -4.74 -4.26 -28.89
N ARG A 55 -3.52 -4.74 -29.18
CA ARG A 55 -2.95 -4.73 -30.54
C ARG A 55 -2.59 -6.14 -30.99
N ASN A 56 -2.83 -6.44 -32.27
CA ASN A 56 -2.39 -7.69 -32.88
C ASN A 56 -0.88 -7.67 -33.22
N VAL A 57 -0.35 -8.79 -33.72
CA VAL A 57 1.06 -8.91 -34.16
C VAL A 57 1.45 -7.99 -35.32
N TYR A 58 0.46 -7.45 -36.03
CA TYR A 58 0.61 -6.45 -37.09
C TYR A 58 0.45 -5.01 -36.57
N ASN A 59 0.41 -4.84 -35.24
CA ASN A 59 0.27 -3.57 -34.53
C ASN A 59 -1.05 -2.82 -34.80
N GLN A 60 -2.09 -3.52 -35.25
CA GLN A 60 -3.43 -2.97 -35.46
C GLN A 60 -4.23 -3.03 -34.15
N GLU A 61 -4.91 -1.93 -33.83
CA GLU A 61 -5.77 -1.84 -32.66
C GLU A 61 -7.04 -2.68 -32.86
N ILE A 62 -7.34 -3.52 -31.86
CA ILE A 62 -8.54 -4.35 -31.83
C ILE A 62 -9.52 -3.65 -30.91
N GLN A 63 -10.72 -3.36 -31.41
CA GLN A 63 -11.82 -2.91 -30.54
C GLN A 63 -12.22 -4.13 -29.69
N GLY A 64 -12.03 -4.04 -28.37
CA GLY A 64 -12.60 -5.02 -27.46
C GLY A 64 -14.12 -4.89 -27.47
N GLU A 65 -14.84 -6.00 -27.37
CA GLU A 65 -16.27 -5.96 -27.07
C GLU A 65 -16.46 -5.36 -25.67
N GLU A 66 -17.32 -4.35 -25.55
CA GLU A 66 -17.81 -3.86 -24.27
C GLU A 66 -18.86 -4.87 -23.77
N ASP A 67 -18.55 -5.59 -22.69
CA ASP A 67 -19.52 -6.42 -21.92
C ASP A 67 -20.34 -5.57 -20.94
#